data_AF-A0A183EIU9-F1
#
_entry.id   AF-A0A183EIU9-F1
#
_cell.length_a   1.000
_cell.length_b   1.000
_cell.length_c   1.000
_cell.angle_alpha   90.00
_cell.angle_beta   90.00
_cell.angle_gamma   90.00
#
_symmetry.space_group_name_H-M   'P 1'
#
loop_
_entity.id
_entity.type
_entity.pdbx_description
1 polymer ?
#
loop_
_entity_poly.entity_id
_entity_poly.type
_entity_poly.pdbx_seq_one_letter_code
_entity_poly.pdbx_strand_id
1 'polypeptide(L)'
;MTVVFSSTKAIGALIIAILVSRGHLHYEDKAGLISFDGELSIEQARDHQYVSRLIENTKPKWPAGTETGYHAITFGWLLDQLVRRADPAKRSLAQFYREEIQQCITKC
;
A
#
# COMPACT_ATOMS: atom_id res chain seq x y z
N MET A 1 10.04 17.23 8.60
CA MET A 1 9.56 16.09 7.79
C MET A 1 10.05 16.29 6.37
N THR A 2 11.00 15.48 5.91
CA THR A 2 11.56 15.60 4.56
C THR A 2 10.71 14.83 3.56
N VAL A 3 10.30 15.48 2.47
CA VAL A 3 9.53 14.84 1.40
C VAL A 3 10.50 14.06 0.50
N VAL A 4 10.39 12.73 0.48
CA VAL A 4 11.28 11.84 -0.28
C VAL A 4 10.57 11.14 -1.46
N PHE A 5 9.34 11.55 -1.78
CA PHE A 5 8.53 11.08 -2.91
C PHE A 5 8.52 9.55 -3.06
N SER A 6 8.82 9.03 -4.25
CA SER A 6 8.73 7.61 -4.59
C SER A 6 9.75 6.73 -3.86
N SER A 7 10.78 7.29 -3.21
CA SER A 7 11.67 6.52 -2.34
C SER A 7 10.91 5.83 -1.19
N THR A 8 9.75 6.38 -0.79
CA THR A 8 8.84 5.74 0.18
C THR A 8 8.36 4.35 -0.26
N LYS A 9 8.36 4.03 -1.56
CA LYS A 9 7.94 2.72 -2.07
C LYS A 9 8.85 1.60 -1.56
N ALA A 10 10.13 1.88 -1.34
CA ALA A 10 11.08 0.90 -0.79
C ALA A 10 10.68 0.46 0.63
N ILE A 11 10.25 1.40 1.48
CA ILE A 11 9.74 1.10 2.82
C ILE A 11 8.45 0.29 2.75
N GLY A 12 7.54 0.64 1.83
CA GLY A 12 6.33 -0.13 1.59
C GLY A 12 6.62 -1.58 1.18
N ALA A 13 7.56 -1.78 0.26
CA ALA A 13 8.00 -3.12 -0.17
C ALA A 13 8.61 -3.93 0.98
N LEU A 14 9.40 -3.28 1.85
CA LEU A 14 9.97 -3.93 3.03
C LEU A 14 8.88 -4.42 4.00
N ILE A 15 7.84 -3.62 4.23
CA ILE A 15 6.70 -4.02 5.09
C ILE A 15 5.97 -5.22 4.51
N ILE A 16 5.75 -5.27 3.19
CA ILE A 16 5.19 -6.43 2.52
C ILE A 16 6.07 -7.67 2.72
N ALA A 17 7.40 -7.54 2.56
CA ALA A 17 8.32 -8.64 2.79
C ALA A 17 8.28 -9.16 4.24
N ILE A 18 8.13 -8.29 5.23
CA ILE A 18 7.96 -8.67 6.64
C ILE A 18 6.64 -9.44 6.86
N LEU A 19 5.54 -9.01 6.25
CA LEU A 19 4.27 -9.71 6.36
C LEU A 19 4.32 -11.10 5.70
N VAL A 20 4.98 -11.21 4.55
CA VAL A 20 5.20 -12.50 3.88
C VAL A 20 6.09 -13.42 4.73
N SER A 21 7.19 -12.92 5.29
CA SER A 21 8.09 -13.75 6.11
C SER A 21 7.43 -14.28 7.38
N ARG A 22 6.39 -13.59 7.88
CA ARG A 22 5.56 -14.00 9.01
C ARG A 22 4.36 -14.88 8.62
N GLY A 23 4.18 -15.19 7.33
CA GLY A 23 3.07 -16.01 6.85
C GLY A 23 1.71 -15.31 6.87
N HIS A 24 1.69 -13.98 6.83
CA HIS A 24 0.45 -13.19 6.81
C HIS A 24 0.02 -12.74 5.40
N LEU A 25 0.88 -12.96 4.41
CA LEU A 25 0.64 -12.63 3.00
C LEU A 25 1.44 -13.59 2.10
N HIS A 26 1.01 -13.80 0.86
CA HIS A 26 1.73 -14.58 -0.13
C HIS A 26 2.13 -13.71 -1.33
N TYR A 27 3.28 -13.97 -1.96
CA TYR A 27 3.71 -13.17 -3.12
C TYR A 27 2.85 -13.43 -4.37
N GLU A 28 2.13 -14.54 -4.37
CA GLU A 28 1.18 -14.94 -5.39
C GLU A 28 -0.12 -14.11 -5.34
N ASP A 29 -0.36 -13.36 -4.26
CA ASP A 29 -1.49 -12.45 -4.11
C ASP A 29 -1.35 -11.25 -5.06
N LYS A 30 -1.94 -11.36 -6.25
CA LYS A 30 -1.87 -10.30 -7.26
C LYS A 30 -2.81 -9.15 -6.92
N ALA A 31 -2.27 -7.94 -6.87
CA ALA A 31 -3.04 -6.70 -6.76
C ALA A 31 -2.38 -5.59 -7.58
N GLY A 32 -3.17 -4.79 -8.29
CA GLY A 32 -2.63 -3.66 -9.05
C GLY A 32 -3.66 -2.86 -9.83
N LEU A 33 -3.65 -1.54 -9.60
CA LEU A 33 -4.43 -0.54 -10.35
C LEU A 33 -3.58 0.71 -10.57
N ILE A 34 -3.11 0.94 -11.80
CA ILE A 34 -2.20 2.07 -12.10
C ILE A 34 -2.84 3.44 -11.91
N SER A 35 -4.18 3.49 -11.95
CA SER A 35 -5.03 4.65 -11.72
C SER A 35 -6.33 4.19 -11.07
N PHE A 36 -6.99 5.09 -10.33
CA PHE A 36 -8.37 4.89 -9.92
C PHE A 36 -9.32 5.59 -10.89
N ASP A 37 -10.57 5.13 -10.95
CA ASP A 37 -11.60 5.78 -11.76
C ASP A 37 -12.16 7.01 -11.02
N GLY A 38 -12.34 8.12 -11.73
CA GLY A 38 -12.87 9.37 -11.18
C GLY A 38 -11.83 10.29 -10.53
N GLU A 39 -12.29 11.45 -10.09
CA GLU A 39 -11.47 12.42 -9.35
C GLU A 39 -11.44 12.07 -7.86
N LEU A 40 -10.30 12.29 -7.22
CA LEU A 40 -10.09 12.00 -5.81
C LEU A 40 -9.70 13.28 -5.06
N SER A 41 -10.57 13.74 -4.15
CA SER A 41 -10.23 14.86 -3.27
C SER A 41 -9.18 14.47 -2.23
N ILE A 42 -8.52 15.46 -1.62
CA ILE A 42 -7.52 15.20 -0.57
C ILE A 42 -8.17 14.55 0.66
N GLU A 43 -9.38 14.95 1.00
CA GLU A 43 -10.17 14.39 2.11
C GLU A 43 -10.48 12.92 1.85
N GLN A 44 -10.97 12.61 0.65
CA GLN A 44 -11.26 11.24 0.22
C GLN A 44 -9.99 10.38 0.18
N ALA A 45 -8.87 10.95 -0.28
CA ALA A 45 -7.57 10.29 -0.31
C ALA A 45 -7.02 9.94 1.08
N ARG A 46 -7.47 10.62 2.14
CA ARG A 46 -7.11 10.35 3.54
C ARG A 46 -8.04 9.36 4.23
N ASP A 47 -9.23 9.14 3.70
CA ASP A 47 -10.18 8.14 4.19
C ASP A 47 -9.86 6.75 3.60
N HIS A 48 -9.25 5.90 4.43
CA HIS A 48 -8.87 4.56 4.00
C HIS A 48 -10.07 3.67 3.64
N GLN A 49 -11.27 3.93 4.18
CA GLN A 49 -12.47 3.17 3.83
C GLN A 49 -13.01 3.61 2.47
N TYR A 50 -12.99 4.92 2.19
CA TYR A 50 -13.31 5.44 0.87
C TYR A 50 -12.37 4.86 -0.19
N VAL A 51 -11.06 4.94 0.06
CA VAL A 51 -10.04 4.39 -0.85
C VAL A 51 -10.20 2.89 -1.05
N SER A 52 -10.57 2.13 0.00
CA SER A 52 -10.89 0.69 -0.13
C SER A 52 -12.02 0.45 -1.13
N ARG A 53 -13.15 1.16 -0.98
CA ARG A 53 -14.29 1.04 -1.88
C ARG A 53 -13.94 1.49 -3.30
N LEU A 54 -13.12 2.52 -3.44
CA LEU A 54 -12.65 3.01 -4.74
C LEU A 54 -11.81 1.94 -5.46
N ILE A 55 -10.88 1.28 -4.74
CA ILE A 55 -10.08 0.18 -5.27
C ILE A 55 -10.97 -0.98 -5.73
N GLU A 56 -11.93 -1.38 -4.89
CA GLU A 56 -12.85 -2.51 -5.18
C GLU A 56 -13.74 -2.25 -6.41
N ASN A 57 -14.09 -0.98 -6.67
CA ASN A 57 -14.94 -0.60 -7.79
C ASN A 57 -14.16 -0.24 -9.07
N THR A 58 -12.84 -0.01 -8.98
CA THR A 58 -12.02 0.38 -10.13
C THR A 58 -11.70 -0.84 -10.98
N LYS A 59 -11.93 -0.73 -12.30
CA LYS A 59 -11.54 -1.79 -13.24
C LYS A 59 -10.08 -1.62 -13.64
N PRO A 60 -9.27 -2.71 -13.65
CA PRO A 60 -7.94 -2.67 -14.24
C PRO A 60 -8.00 -2.17 -15.69
N LYS A 61 -7.05 -1.33 -16.09
CA LYS A 61 -6.95 -0.82 -17.46
C LYS A 61 -6.66 -1.94 -18.49
N TRP A 62 -6.07 -3.03 -18.02
CA TRP A 62 -5.74 -4.23 -18.80
C TRP A 62 -5.92 -5.47 -17.92
N PRO A 63 -6.09 -6.67 -18.51
CA PRO A 63 -6.14 -7.91 -17.74
C PRO A 63 -4.89 -8.11 -16.88
N ALA A 64 -5.06 -8.69 -15.68
CA ALA A 64 -3.95 -8.87 -14.76
C ALA A 64 -2.84 -9.74 -15.37
N GLY A 65 -1.61 -9.23 -15.37
CA GLY A 65 -0.44 -9.94 -15.89
C GLY A 65 -0.19 -9.81 -17.40
N THR A 66 -1.01 -9.07 -18.14
CA THR A 66 -0.76 -8.83 -19.58
C THR A 66 0.12 -7.63 -19.84
N GLU A 67 0.06 -6.60 -18.99
CA GLU A 67 0.84 -5.37 -19.13
C GLU A 67 1.39 -4.91 -17.79
N THR A 68 2.48 -4.14 -17.83
CA THR A 68 3.06 -3.47 -16.66
C THR A 68 2.93 -1.96 -16.81
N GLY A 69 2.43 -1.30 -15.78
CA GLY A 69 2.41 0.16 -15.72
C GLY A 69 2.83 0.62 -14.33
N TYR A 70 3.40 1.81 -14.25
CA TYR A 70 3.90 2.36 -12.99
C TYR A 70 2.76 2.96 -12.17
N HIS A 71 2.51 2.40 -10.99
CA HIS A 71 1.57 2.89 -9.98
C HIS A 71 2.14 4.13 -9.26
N ALA A 72 2.26 5.25 -9.97
CA ALA A 72 2.98 6.42 -9.49
C ALA A 72 2.47 6.90 -8.12
N ILE A 73 1.15 6.94 -7.96
CA ILE A 73 0.46 7.42 -6.75
C ILE A 73 -0.33 6.29 -6.09
N THR A 74 -1.05 5.46 -6.86
CA THR A 74 -1.94 4.41 -6.35
C THR A 74 -1.23 3.33 -5.53
N PHE A 75 0.07 3.14 -5.72
CA PHE A 75 0.87 2.15 -5.00
C PHE A 75 0.76 2.28 -3.48
N GLY A 76 0.84 3.51 -2.94
CA GLY A 76 0.79 3.74 -1.49
C GLY A 76 -0.54 3.30 -0.88
N TRP A 77 -1.65 3.63 -1.55
CA TRP A 77 -2.99 3.23 -1.12
C TRP A 77 -3.24 1.74 -1.25
N LEU A 78 -2.77 1.11 -2.33
CA LEU A 78 -2.86 -0.34 -2.50
C LEU A 78 -2.11 -1.06 -1.37
N LEU A 79 -0.88 -0.64 -1.07
CA LEU A 79 -0.12 -1.22 0.03
C LEU A 79 -0.79 -0.99 1.39
N ASP A 80 -1.34 0.19 1.67
CA ASP A 80 -2.07 0.44 2.92
C ASP A 80 -3.26 -0.50 3.08
N GLN A 81 -4.02 -0.74 2.02
CA GLN A 81 -5.15 -1.67 2.04
C GLN A 81 -4.74 -3.13 2.21
N LEU A 82 -3.59 -3.54 1.64
CA LEU A 82 -3.02 -4.88 1.84
C LEU A 82 -2.55 -5.05 3.30
N VAL A 83 -1.77 -4.11 3.82
CA VAL A 83 -1.26 -4.16 5.19
C VAL A 83 -2.39 -4.22 6.20
N ARG A 84 -3.42 -3.38 6.08
CA ARG A 84 -4.59 -3.42 6.98
C ARG A 84 -5.32 -4.76 6.99
N ARG A 85 -5.32 -5.48 5.87
CA ARG A 85 -5.98 -6.81 5.75
C ARG A 85 -5.10 -7.92 6.30
N ALA A 86 -3.82 -7.90 5.97
CA ALA A 86 -2.84 -8.93 6.32
C ALA A 86 -2.32 -8.83 7.76
N ASP A 87 -2.09 -7.61 8.28
CA ASP A 87 -1.62 -7.41 9.65
C ASP A 87 -2.66 -7.89 10.68
N PRO A 88 -2.30 -8.79 11.62
CA PRO A 88 -3.23 -9.25 12.65
C PRO A 88 -3.80 -8.13 13.52
N ALA A 89 -3.01 -7.08 13.78
CA ALA A 89 -3.43 -5.90 14.53
C ALA A 89 -4.20 -4.87 13.69
N LYS A 90 -4.43 -5.14 12.39
CA LYS A 90 -5.19 -4.31 11.45
C LYS A 90 -4.66 -2.86 11.35
N ARG A 91 -3.36 -2.67 11.55
CA ARG A 91 -2.71 -1.36 11.51
C ARG A 91 -2.63 -0.83 10.08
N SER A 92 -2.50 0.49 9.97
CA SER A 92 -2.14 1.14 8.69
C SER A 92 -0.67 0.90 8.33
N LEU A 93 -0.31 1.08 7.05
CA LEU A 93 1.08 1.03 6.58
C LEU A 93 1.97 2.00 7.37
N ALA A 94 1.46 3.22 7.58
CA ALA A 94 2.19 4.26 8.32
C ALA A 94 2.35 3.93 9.81
N GLN A 95 1.35 3.29 10.42
CA GLN A 95 1.43 2.86 11.81
C GLN A 95 2.41 1.70 11.97
N PHE A 96 2.33 0.68 11.11
CA PHE A 96 3.26 -0.43 11.08
C PHE A 96 4.71 0.08 10.97
N TYR A 97 4.98 0.99 10.03
CA TYR A 97 6.29 1.61 9.87
C TYR A 97 6.78 2.26 11.17
N ARG A 98 5.94 3.10 11.81
CA ARG A 98 6.32 3.81 13.03
C ARG A 98 6.63 2.86 14.18
N GLU A 99 5.87 1.79 14.31
CA GLU A 99 5.97 0.87 15.45
C GLU A 99 7.10 -0.15 15.29
N GLU A 100 7.33 -0.66 14.08
CA GLU A 100 8.27 -1.78 13.89
C GLU A 100 9.59 -1.39 13.23
N ILE A 101 9.60 -0.37 12.37
CA ILE A 101 10.79 -0.03 11.57
C ILE A 101 11.45 1.22 12.13
N GLN A 102 10.69 2.30 12.30
CA GLN A 102 11.24 3.57 12.74
C GLN A 102 11.89 3.45 14.11
N GLN A 103 11.26 2.74 15.05
CA GLN A 103 11.80 2.55 16.40
C GLN A 103 13.14 1.80 16.41
N CYS A 104 13.34 0.85 15.50
CA CYS A 104 14.59 0.11 15.39
C CYS A 104 15.74 1.00 14.89
N ILE A 105 15.46 1.86 13.92
CA ILE A 105 16.48 2.73 13.31
C ILE A 105 16.89 3.87 14.26
N THR A 106 15.95 4.42 15.05
CA THR A 106 16.24 5.54 15.95
C THR A 106 16.82 5.15 17.32
N LYS A 107 16.92 3.85 17.61
CA LYS A 107 17.51 3.32 18.85
C LYS A 107 18.97 2.88 18.68
N CYS A 108 19.50 2.93 17.45
CA CYS A 108 20.93 2.79 17.16
C CYS A 108 21.60 4.17 17.23
#